data_AF-A0A8T7KQV4-F1
#
_entry.id   AF-A0A8T7KQV4-F1
#
_cell.length_a   1.000
_cell.length_b   1.000
_cell.length_c   1.000
_cell.angle_alpha   90.00
_cell.angle_beta   90.00
_cell.angle_gamma   90.00
#
_symmetry.space_group_name_H-M   'P 1'
#
loop_
_entity.id
_entity.type
_entity.pdbx_description
1 polymer ?
#
loop_
_entity_poly.entity_id
_entity_poly.type
_entity_poly.pdbx_seq_one_letter_code
_entity_poly.pdbx_strand_id
1 'polypeptide(L)'
;MQTDNIISAPNTEEPAMENESRKNSPILDLAWSQYADLNASSSRGTRVHYTIRRWIALLGVLATLFAILSQLYPRENPDAPEGSWKLVLGLVIRILLVATPLVASAIAYVAMRKFSNGSWLVKRAGAEEVLKEIYYYRTVLQKNKNRRRYLEKRLNEIQRQVYISLGGEYSFEGYNGPIPPHYNPNDPNSDPGFDDLTGEQYFKRRLEEQLSWHNRRINQYQVERDRIQWIIIGFGVLGALLAAFDESTVWVALTASITAAYVGWQELRNLDAIIKNYSKVVLELKILYNHWINLEPEERTTAEFYKMVHGCEQVLWAQNTEYIKSMQEALKDSDLEEEASLVNRVIRESVDSARRTKQAMHDTIVEGTRVTLEHAEEQVGETFQAAWGSLAEEASSELVQQELAAMREAAAEWVENAVEKASDFASSLEQIAKEFSNVEVGRDTAKEELNAILSRYPKTSEVKG
;
A
#
# COMPACT_ATOMS: atom_id res chain seq x y z
N MET A 1 13.89 86.38 9.71
CA MET A 1 13.71 86.09 8.28
C MET A 1 14.20 84.68 8.01
N GLN A 2 13.34 83.69 8.23
CA GLN A 2 13.37 82.38 7.56
C GLN A 2 12.07 81.69 7.93
N THR A 3 11.24 81.50 6.91
CA THR A 3 9.91 80.92 6.93
C THR A 3 10.03 79.44 6.65
N ASP A 4 9.76 78.59 7.65
CA ASP A 4 9.55 77.16 7.43
C ASP A 4 8.06 76.85 7.51
N ASN A 5 7.56 76.51 6.32
CA ASN A 5 6.21 76.17 5.96
C ASN A 5 6.03 74.67 6.21
N ILE A 6 5.45 74.29 7.36
CA ILE A 6 5.09 72.88 7.62
C ILE A 6 3.67 72.67 7.11
N ILE A 7 3.59 72.03 5.93
CA ILE A 7 2.36 71.56 5.31
C ILE A 7 1.88 70.34 6.11
N SER A 8 0.81 70.53 6.87
CA SER A 8 0.05 69.45 7.49
C SER A 8 -0.62 68.61 6.40
N ALA A 9 -0.19 67.36 6.24
CA ALA A 9 -0.90 66.40 5.40
C ALA A 9 -2.30 66.11 6.00
N PRO A 10 -3.35 65.98 5.18
CA PRO A 10 -4.65 65.56 5.67
C PRO A 10 -4.54 64.09 6.13
N ASN A 11 -4.94 63.83 7.38
CA ASN A 11 -5.21 62.49 7.87
C ASN A 11 -6.28 61.87 6.97
N THR A 12 -5.86 61.02 6.04
CA THR A 12 -6.73 60.04 5.42
C THR A 12 -7.14 59.08 6.51
N GLU A 13 -8.32 59.31 7.10
CA GLU A 13 -9.05 58.27 7.81
C GLU A 13 -9.28 57.14 6.80
N GLU A 14 -8.39 56.15 6.82
CA GLU A 14 -8.72 54.82 6.31
C GLU A 14 -10.00 54.40 7.02
N PRO A 15 -11.11 54.17 6.30
CA PRO A 15 -12.26 53.56 6.93
C PRO A 15 -11.78 52.20 7.41
N ALA A 16 -11.64 52.04 8.72
CA ALA A 16 -11.57 50.75 9.35
C ALA A 16 -12.80 49.99 8.83
N MET A 17 -12.58 49.12 7.84
CA MET A 17 -13.53 48.10 7.49
C MET A 17 -13.69 47.28 8.76
N GLU A 18 -14.70 47.64 9.55
CA GLU A 18 -15.38 46.71 10.43
C GLU A 18 -15.77 45.53 9.53
N ASN A 19 -14.91 44.52 9.50
CA ASN A 19 -15.28 43.18 9.09
C ASN A 19 -16.36 42.79 10.09
N GLU A 20 -17.61 43.14 9.80
CA GLU A 20 -18.79 42.52 10.38
C GLU A 20 -18.58 41.01 10.15
N SER A 21 -18.03 40.34 11.16
CA SER A 21 -17.83 38.91 11.14
C SER A 21 -19.21 38.33 10.90
N ARG A 22 -19.47 37.82 9.68
CA ARG A 22 -20.72 37.14 9.33
C ARG A 22 -21.08 36.26 10.51
N LYS A 23 -22.22 36.55 11.14
CA LYS A 23 -22.65 35.85 12.34
C LYS A 23 -23.04 34.43 11.94
N ASN A 24 -22.06 33.54 11.92
CA ASN A 24 -22.23 32.13 11.57
C ASN A 24 -23.33 31.52 12.44
N SER A 25 -24.05 30.56 11.86
CA SER A 25 -25.05 29.80 12.61
C SER A 25 -24.31 28.97 13.67
N PRO A 26 -24.53 29.20 14.98
CA PRO A 26 -23.73 28.56 16.03
C PRO A 26 -23.86 27.03 16.04
N ILE A 27 -24.93 26.49 15.44
CA ILE A 27 -25.09 25.03 15.28
C ILE A 27 -24.16 24.45 14.20
N LEU A 28 -23.82 25.22 13.16
CA LEU A 28 -22.87 24.80 12.14
C LEU A 28 -21.44 24.84 12.67
N ASP A 29 -21.09 25.83 13.51
CA ASP A 29 -19.80 25.85 14.21
C ASP A 29 -19.63 24.59 15.06
N LEU A 30 -20.66 24.21 15.84
CA LEU A 30 -20.66 22.98 16.62
C LEU A 30 -20.51 21.73 15.74
N ALA A 31 -21.29 21.65 14.66
CA ALA A 31 -21.25 20.51 13.74
C ALA A 31 -19.87 20.35 13.09
N TRP A 32 -19.29 21.45 12.59
CA TRP A 32 -17.96 21.43 11.98
C TRP A 32 -16.86 21.12 13.00
N SER A 33 -16.95 21.62 14.23
CA SER A 33 -16.03 21.26 15.31
C SER A 33 -16.09 19.76 15.59
N GLN A 34 -17.29 19.19 15.75
CA GLN A 34 -17.47 17.77 16.00
C GLN A 34 -16.95 16.92 14.82
N TYR A 35 -17.21 17.34 13.58
CA TYR A 35 -16.62 16.72 12.39
C TYR A 35 -15.09 16.75 12.44
N ALA A 36 -14.51 17.92 12.73
CA ALA A 36 -13.08 18.11 12.76
C ALA A 36 -12.38 17.22 13.81
N ASP A 37 -12.94 17.16 15.02
CA ASP A 37 -12.44 16.32 16.11
C ASP A 37 -12.45 14.84 15.73
N LEU A 38 -13.57 14.36 15.19
CA LEU A 38 -13.73 12.96 14.76
C LEU A 38 -12.84 12.62 13.56
N ASN A 39 -12.76 13.51 12.56
CA ASN A 39 -11.94 13.32 11.37
C ASN A 39 -10.43 13.34 11.70
N ALA A 40 -9.98 14.29 12.52
CA ALA A 40 -8.58 14.36 12.95
C ALA A 40 -8.20 13.16 13.82
N SER A 41 -9.09 12.73 14.71
CA SER A 41 -8.85 11.56 15.56
C SER A 41 -8.84 10.25 14.78
N SER A 42 -9.75 10.07 13.81
CA SER A 42 -9.74 8.89 12.93
C SER A 42 -8.48 8.84 12.08
N SER A 43 -8.12 9.95 11.43
CA SER A 43 -6.91 10.07 10.60
C SER A 43 -5.64 9.73 11.37
N ARG A 44 -5.51 10.19 12.62
CA ARG A 44 -4.38 9.84 13.49
C ARG A 44 -4.38 8.35 13.83
N GLY A 45 -5.54 7.80 14.21
CA GLY A 45 -5.68 6.37 14.48
C GLY A 45 -5.27 5.49 13.30
N THR A 46 -5.72 5.82 12.09
CA THR A 46 -5.33 5.13 10.85
C THR A 46 -3.81 5.17 10.63
N ARG A 47 -3.17 6.34 10.78
CA ARG A 47 -1.72 6.48 10.59
C ARG A 47 -0.94 5.66 11.61
N VAL A 48 -1.34 5.71 12.88
CA VAL A 48 -0.64 4.95 13.94
C VAL A 48 -0.80 3.45 13.71
N HIS A 49 -1.99 2.97 13.33
CA HIS A 49 -2.23 1.57 13.00
C HIS A 49 -1.28 1.07 11.89
N TYR A 50 -1.23 1.77 10.77
CA TYR A 50 -0.33 1.41 9.66
C TYR A 50 1.15 1.54 10.01
N THR A 51 1.52 2.55 10.81
CA THR A 51 2.91 2.73 11.25
C THR A 51 3.35 1.55 12.10
N ILE A 52 2.53 1.09 13.04
CA ILE A 52 2.85 -0.06 13.89
C ILE A 52 2.98 -1.35 13.06
N ARG A 53 2.03 -1.64 12.17
CA ARG A 53 2.10 -2.82 11.28
C ARG A 53 3.35 -2.79 10.40
N ARG A 54 3.74 -1.62 9.89
CA ARG A 54 5.00 -1.44 9.14
C ARG A 54 6.23 -1.75 9.98
N TRP A 55 6.24 -1.34 11.25
CA TRP A 55 7.34 -1.69 12.16
C TRP A 55 7.41 -3.18 12.47
N ILE A 56 6.27 -3.85 12.67
CA ILE A 56 6.23 -5.31 12.88
C ILE A 56 6.80 -6.05 11.67
N ALA A 57 6.37 -5.69 10.46
CA ALA A 57 6.89 -6.26 9.22
C ALA A 57 8.41 -6.02 9.06
N LEU A 58 8.86 -4.79 9.33
CA LEU A 58 10.29 -4.46 9.27
C LEU A 58 11.11 -5.26 10.29
N LEU A 59 10.62 -5.41 11.52
CA LEU A 59 11.28 -6.22 12.55
C LEU A 59 11.34 -7.70 12.14
N GLY A 60 10.31 -8.22 11.44
CA GLY A 60 10.34 -9.56 10.87
C GLY A 60 11.49 -9.75 9.88
N VAL A 61 11.68 -8.82 8.94
CA VAL A 61 12.79 -8.82 7.98
C VAL A 61 14.15 -8.61 8.66
N LEU A 62 14.22 -7.77 9.70
CA LEU A 62 15.46 -7.59 10.46
C LEU A 62 15.83 -8.85 11.26
N ALA A 63 14.83 -9.59 11.77
CA ALA A 63 15.08 -10.85 12.47
C ALA A 63 15.73 -11.89 11.55
N THR A 64 15.25 -12.03 10.31
CA THR A 64 15.86 -12.93 9.32
C THR A 64 17.26 -12.48 8.93
N LEU A 65 17.47 -11.17 8.74
CA LEU A 65 18.80 -10.60 8.50
C LEU A 65 19.78 -10.91 9.65
N PHE A 66 19.37 -10.68 10.91
CA PHE A 66 20.23 -10.98 12.06
C PHE A 66 20.46 -12.48 12.24
N ALA A 67 19.51 -13.33 11.86
CA ALA A 67 19.70 -14.78 11.86
C ALA A 67 20.82 -15.17 10.90
N ILE A 68 20.79 -14.65 9.67
CA ILE A 68 21.84 -14.84 8.66
C ILE A 68 23.20 -14.32 9.17
N LEU A 69 23.24 -13.09 9.67
CA LEU A 69 24.48 -12.49 10.17
C LEU A 69 25.05 -13.26 11.38
N SER A 70 24.20 -13.85 12.22
CA SER A 70 24.66 -14.67 13.35
C SER A 70 25.34 -15.96 12.92
N GLN A 71 25.01 -16.49 11.73
CA GLN A 71 25.67 -17.66 11.14
C GLN A 71 27.01 -17.28 10.48
N LEU A 72 27.08 -16.10 9.85
CA LEU A 72 28.29 -15.60 9.19
C LEU A 72 29.36 -15.12 10.19
N TYR A 73 28.96 -14.67 11.38
CA TYR A 73 29.85 -14.17 12.43
C TYR A 73 29.71 -15.00 13.72
N PRO A 74 30.12 -16.28 13.72
CA PRO A 74 30.03 -17.13 14.90
C PRO A 74 30.90 -16.59 16.04
N ARG A 75 30.36 -16.67 17.26
CA ARG A 75 31.03 -16.19 18.49
C ARG A 75 32.29 -16.99 18.83
N GLU A 76 32.29 -18.28 18.51
CA GLU A 76 33.43 -19.17 18.74
C GLU A 76 34.13 -19.34 17.40
N ASN A 77 35.01 -18.39 17.09
CA ASN A 77 35.95 -18.57 15.99
C ASN A 77 37.31 -18.93 16.63
N PRO A 78 37.69 -20.21 16.65
CA PRO A 78 38.89 -20.69 17.35
C PRO A 78 40.18 -20.05 16.84
N ASP A 79 40.14 -19.48 15.62
CA ASP A 79 41.28 -18.85 14.96
C ASP A 79 41.31 -17.32 15.14
N ALA A 80 40.32 -16.72 15.83
CA ALA A 80 40.28 -15.29 16.01
C ALA A 80 41.22 -14.83 17.15
N PRO A 81 42.08 -13.82 16.92
CA PRO A 81 42.93 -13.29 17.97
C PRO A 81 42.08 -12.79 19.15
N GLU A 82 42.55 -13.08 20.37
CA GLU A 82 41.96 -12.53 21.60
C GLU A 82 41.86 -11.00 21.48
N GLY A 83 40.65 -10.45 21.72
CA GLY A 83 40.39 -9.01 21.58
C GLY A 83 39.95 -8.54 20.19
N SER A 84 39.75 -9.43 19.21
CA SER A 84 39.26 -9.03 17.89
C SER A 84 37.82 -8.47 17.94
N TRP A 85 37.57 -7.37 17.22
CA TRP A 85 36.25 -6.71 17.10
C TRP A 85 35.15 -7.65 16.58
N LYS A 86 35.53 -8.76 15.91
CA LYS A 86 34.62 -9.80 15.42
C LYS A 86 33.84 -10.49 16.56
N LEU A 87 34.47 -10.69 17.72
CA LEU A 87 33.81 -11.27 18.90
C LEU A 87 32.71 -10.34 19.45
N VAL A 88 33.02 -9.03 19.53
CA VAL A 88 32.07 -8.01 19.98
C VAL A 88 30.91 -7.89 18.98
N LEU A 89 31.20 -7.88 17.68
CA LEU A 89 30.18 -7.80 16.63
C LEU A 89 29.24 -9.02 16.66
N GLY A 90 29.78 -10.24 16.76
CA GLY A 90 28.97 -11.46 16.87
C GLY A 90 28.07 -11.47 18.12
N LEU A 91 28.56 -10.94 19.25
CA LEU A 91 27.76 -10.77 20.46
C LEU A 91 26.63 -9.76 20.25
N VAL A 92 26.90 -8.61 19.64
CA VAL A 92 25.88 -7.58 19.34
C VAL A 92 24.81 -8.13 18.39
N ILE A 93 25.19 -8.81 17.30
CA ILE A 93 24.24 -9.41 16.35
C ILE A 93 23.33 -10.42 17.05
N ARG A 94 23.87 -11.26 17.95
CA ARG A 94 23.07 -12.24 18.70
C ARG A 94 22.09 -11.59 19.68
N ILE A 95 22.50 -10.50 20.34
CA ILE A 95 21.60 -9.69 21.17
C ILE A 95 20.47 -9.12 20.31
N LEU A 96 20.78 -8.56 19.14
CA LEU A 96 19.78 -8.02 18.21
C LEU A 96 18.82 -9.11 17.69
N LEU A 97 19.33 -10.30 17.38
CA LEU A 97 18.52 -11.45 16.94
C LEU A 97 17.47 -11.85 17.99
N VAL A 98 17.83 -11.83 19.29
CA VAL A 98 16.90 -12.15 20.38
C VAL A 98 15.98 -10.96 20.69
N ALA A 99 16.51 -9.74 20.68
CA ALA A 99 15.75 -8.53 21.01
C ALA A 99 14.66 -8.21 19.97
N THR A 100 14.93 -8.45 18.69
CA THR A 100 14.01 -8.11 17.58
C THR A 100 12.62 -8.75 17.72
N PRO A 101 12.48 -10.10 17.85
CA PRO A 101 11.17 -10.72 18.03
C PRO A 101 10.50 -10.31 19.35
N LEU A 102 11.26 -10.10 20.43
CA LEU A 102 10.71 -9.62 21.71
C LEU A 102 10.08 -8.23 21.59
N VAL A 103 10.77 -7.31 20.90
CA VAL A 103 10.25 -5.97 20.63
C VAL A 103 9.05 -6.03 19.70
N ALA A 104 9.09 -6.87 18.66
CA ALA A 104 7.95 -7.07 17.76
C ALA A 104 6.70 -7.57 18.52
N SER A 105 6.85 -8.57 19.40
CA SER A 105 5.76 -9.09 20.24
C SER A 105 5.24 -8.03 21.21
N ALA A 106 6.12 -7.23 21.84
CA ALA A 106 5.69 -6.15 22.73
C ALA A 106 4.88 -5.07 21.98
N ILE A 107 5.35 -4.68 20.78
CA ILE A 107 4.63 -3.73 19.91
C ILE A 107 3.29 -4.32 19.48
N ALA A 108 3.25 -5.58 19.04
CA ALA A 108 2.03 -6.27 18.62
C ALA A 108 1.01 -6.33 19.77
N TYR A 109 1.44 -6.65 20.99
CA TYR A 109 0.58 -6.65 22.17
C TYR A 109 -0.04 -5.27 22.45
N VAL A 110 0.77 -4.21 22.41
CA VAL A 110 0.29 -2.83 22.59
C VAL A 110 -0.68 -2.44 21.47
N ALA A 111 -0.39 -2.86 20.23
CA ALA A 111 -1.25 -2.62 19.08
C ALA A 111 -2.60 -3.32 19.24
N MET A 112 -2.60 -4.59 19.62
CA MET A 112 -3.81 -5.38 19.81
C MET A 112 -4.72 -4.72 20.82
N ARG A 113 -4.18 -4.34 21.99
CA ARG A 113 -4.98 -3.68 23.03
C ARG A 113 -5.55 -2.32 22.62
N LYS A 114 -4.85 -1.55 21.79
CA LYS A 114 -5.28 -0.21 21.36
C LYS A 114 -6.18 -0.22 20.13
N PHE A 115 -6.03 -1.19 19.22
CA PHE A 115 -6.65 -1.17 17.89
C PHE A 115 -7.64 -2.31 17.65
N SER A 116 -7.75 -3.31 18.53
CA SER A 116 -8.70 -4.43 18.41
C SER A 116 -10.15 -3.99 18.19
N ASN A 117 -10.53 -2.85 18.79
CA ASN A 117 -11.92 -2.39 18.76
C ASN A 117 -12.26 -1.57 17.51
N GLY A 118 -11.30 -1.32 16.60
CA GLY A 118 -11.54 -0.52 15.40
C GLY A 118 -12.03 0.91 15.70
N SER A 119 -11.65 1.47 16.86
CA SER A 119 -12.19 2.75 17.37
C SER A 119 -12.02 3.92 16.39
N TRP A 120 -10.93 3.94 15.62
CA TRP A 120 -10.68 4.94 14.60
C TRP A 120 -11.66 4.85 13.42
N LEU A 121 -12.17 3.66 13.09
CA LEU A 121 -13.20 3.46 12.06
C LEU A 121 -14.54 4.00 12.52
N VAL A 122 -14.90 3.77 13.80
CA VAL A 122 -16.12 4.33 14.40
C VAL A 122 -16.08 5.86 14.36
N LYS A 123 -14.92 6.46 14.70
CA LYS A 123 -14.72 7.91 14.61
C LYS A 123 -14.85 8.42 13.18
N ARG A 124 -14.31 7.68 12.19
CA ARG A 124 -14.49 8.00 10.76
C ARG A 124 -15.96 7.94 10.35
N ALA A 125 -16.69 6.91 10.79
CA ALA A 125 -18.13 6.77 10.55
C ALA A 125 -18.90 8.00 11.05
N GLY A 126 -18.66 8.37 12.31
CA GLY A 126 -19.28 9.54 12.92
C GLY A 126 -18.94 10.83 12.19
N ALA A 127 -17.68 11.02 11.76
CA ALA A 127 -17.26 12.19 11.00
C ALA A 127 -18.04 12.30 9.68
N GLU A 128 -18.06 11.25 8.86
CA GLU A 128 -18.78 11.28 7.59
C GLU A 128 -20.30 11.44 7.78
N GLU A 129 -20.87 10.90 8.87
CA GLU A 129 -22.28 11.10 9.16
C GLU A 129 -22.58 12.56 9.54
N VAL A 130 -21.75 13.18 10.38
CA VAL A 130 -21.87 14.62 10.70
C VAL A 130 -21.73 15.46 9.44
N LEU A 131 -20.76 15.15 8.57
CA LEU A 131 -20.53 15.88 7.33
C LEU A 131 -21.74 15.81 6.40
N LYS A 132 -22.32 14.63 6.25
CA LYS A 132 -23.58 14.43 5.53
C LYS A 132 -24.68 15.34 6.09
N GLU A 133 -24.91 15.32 7.40
CA GLU A 133 -25.97 16.13 8.03
C GLU A 133 -25.72 17.65 7.89
N ILE A 134 -24.47 18.10 7.87
CA ILE A 134 -24.10 19.49 7.56
C ILE A 134 -24.57 19.86 6.15
N TYR A 135 -24.28 19.02 5.15
CA TYR A 135 -24.72 19.29 3.79
C TYR A 135 -26.25 19.25 3.65
N TYR A 136 -26.95 18.31 4.29
CA TYR A 136 -28.43 18.30 4.33
C TYR A 136 -29.01 19.57 4.95
N TYR A 137 -28.42 20.05 6.06
CA TYR A 137 -28.82 21.28 6.72
C TYR A 137 -28.72 22.50 5.79
N ARG A 138 -27.61 22.57 5.06
CA ARG A 138 -27.26 23.69 4.16
C ARG A 138 -27.96 23.63 2.81
N THR A 139 -28.66 22.54 2.48
CA THR A 139 -29.29 22.32 1.17
C THR A 139 -30.78 22.03 1.29
N VAL A 140 -31.15 20.80 1.65
CA VAL A 140 -32.54 20.31 1.67
C VAL A 140 -33.37 21.02 2.72
N LEU A 141 -32.76 21.39 3.85
CA LEU A 141 -33.46 21.96 5.01
C LEU A 141 -33.49 23.49 5.03
N GLN A 142 -33.01 24.17 3.98
CA GLN A 142 -32.95 25.64 3.92
C GLN A 142 -34.26 26.33 4.30
N LYS A 143 -35.38 25.85 3.74
CA LYS A 143 -36.71 26.44 3.93
C LYS A 143 -37.40 25.97 5.22
N ASN A 144 -36.80 25.03 5.97
CA ASN A 144 -37.39 24.46 7.17
C ASN A 144 -37.05 25.30 8.41
N LYS A 145 -38.08 25.89 9.03
CA LYS A 145 -37.93 26.68 10.27
C LYS A 145 -37.32 25.87 11.44
N ASN A 146 -37.51 24.56 11.45
CA ASN A 146 -37.00 23.66 12.48
C ASN A 146 -35.62 23.05 12.15
N ARG A 147 -34.94 23.49 11.09
CA ARG A 147 -33.65 22.91 10.65
C ARG A 147 -32.58 22.88 11.75
N ARG A 148 -32.53 23.91 12.60
CA ARG A 148 -31.59 23.97 13.74
C ARG A 148 -31.84 22.85 14.74
N ARG A 149 -33.11 22.66 15.11
CA ARG A 149 -33.52 21.59 16.04
C ARG A 149 -33.29 20.21 15.44
N TYR A 150 -33.46 20.07 14.13
CA TYR A 150 -33.13 18.83 13.41
C TYR A 150 -31.63 18.50 13.54
N LEU A 151 -30.75 19.45 13.16
CA LEU A 151 -29.31 19.21 13.19
C LEU A 151 -28.82 18.93 14.62
N GLU A 152 -29.28 19.70 15.60
CA GLU A 152 -28.98 19.44 17.02
C GLU A 152 -29.39 18.03 17.46
N LYS A 153 -30.60 17.59 17.10
CA LYS A 153 -31.05 16.23 17.40
C LYS A 153 -30.15 15.17 16.74
N ARG A 154 -29.82 15.35 15.46
CA ARG A 154 -28.96 14.41 14.71
C ARG A 154 -27.53 14.36 15.24
N LEU A 155 -26.91 15.49 15.56
CA LEU A 155 -25.58 15.53 16.17
C LEU A 155 -25.53 14.77 17.50
N ASN A 156 -26.55 14.94 18.34
CA ASN A 156 -26.68 14.20 19.60
C ASN A 156 -26.86 12.69 19.39
N GLU A 157 -27.64 12.28 18.39
CA GLU A 157 -27.81 10.87 18.02
C GLU A 157 -26.49 10.26 17.54
N ILE A 158 -25.77 10.95 16.65
CA ILE A 158 -24.47 10.51 16.14
C ILE A 158 -23.46 10.42 17.28
N GLN A 159 -23.41 11.42 18.16
CA GLN A 159 -22.51 11.42 19.32
C GLN A 159 -22.78 10.22 20.24
N ARG A 160 -24.05 9.92 20.54
CA ARG A 160 -24.43 8.76 21.35
C ARG A 160 -24.05 7.44 20.67
N GLN A 161 -24.28 7.34 19.36
CA GLN A 161 -23.91 6.15 18.61
C GLN A 161 -22.39 5.93 18.61
N VAL A 162 -21.60 6.99 18.38
CA VAL A 162 -20.14 6.93 18.49
C VAL A 162 -19.72 6.53 19.91
N TYR A 163 -20.31 7.12 20.95
CA TYR A 163 -20.04 6.77 22.35
C TYR A 163 -20.29 5.27 22.64
N ILE A 164 -21.46 4.76 22.23
CA ILE A 164 -21.84 3.34 22.40
C ILE A 164 -20.88 2.43 21.64
N SER A 165 -20.60 2.75 20.38
CA SER A 165 -19.70 1.97 19.53
C SER A 165 -18.24 2.00 19.99
N LEU A 166 -17.83 3.02 20.76
CA LEU A 166 -16.52 3.09 21.40
C LEU A 166 -16.48 2.38 22.78
N GLY A 167 -17.55 1.71 23.20
CA GLY A 167 -17.61 1.02 24.50
C GLY A 167 -17.66 1.98 25.70
N GLY A 168 -18.11 3.23 25.48
CA GLY A 168 -18.22 4.25 26.52
C GLY A 168 -16.98 5.13 26.70
N GLU A 169 -15.90 4.88 25.96
CA GLU A 169 -14.71 5.74 25.97
C GLU A 169 -14.83 6.86 24.93
N TYR A 170 -15.31 8.03 25.35
CA TYR A 170 -15.44 9.21 24.49
C TYR A 170 -14.44 10.28 24.88
N SER A 171 -13.16 10.00 24.60
CA SER A 171 -12.08 10.98 24.71
C SER A 171 -11.35 11.11 23.37
N PHE A 172 -11.11 12.35 22.99
CA PHE A 172 -10.29 12.71 21.84
C PHE A 172 -9.56 14.00 22.16
N GLU A 173 -8.34 14.11 21.64
CA GLU A 173 -7.67 15.40 21.60
C GLU A 173 -8.41 16.29 20.60
N GLY A 174 -8.81 17.48 21.06
CA GLY A 174 -9.51 18.45 20.25
C GLY A 174 -8.70 18.92 19.04
N TYR A 175 -9.41 19.20 17.96
CA TYR A 175 -8.85 19.80 16.76
C TYR A 175 -8.60 21.29 16.98
N ASN A 176 -7.35 21.72 16.80
CA ASN A 176 -6.92 23.11 17.01
C ASN A 176 -6.78 23.92 15.70
N GLY A 177 -7.19 23.36 14.56
CA GLY A 177 -7.06 24.02 13.26
C GLY A 177 -8.27 24.89 12.90
N PRO A 178 -8.26 25.52 11.71
CA PRO A 178 -9.38 26.33 11.24
C PRO A 178 -10.62 25.46 10.97
N ILE A 179 -11.78 26.03 11.26
CA ILE A 179 -13.09 25.39 11.06
C ILE A 179 -13.80 26.18 9.95
N PRO A 180 -14.31 25.54 8.88
CA PRO A 180 -14.29 24.11 8.57
C PRO A 180 -12.89 23.56 8.24
N PRO A 181 -12.63 22.26 8.47
CA PRO A 181 -11.42 21.61 7.99
C PRO A 181 -11.31 21.73 6.47
N HIS A 182 -10.11 21.98 5.95
CA HIS A 182 -9.80 22.12 4.52
C HIS A 182 -10.31 23.40 3.83
N TYR A 183 -10.91 24.35 4.56
CA TYR A 183 -11.20 25.67 3.99
C TYR A 183 -9.91 26.41 3.62
N ASN A 184 -9.81 26.87 2.37
CA ASN A 184 -8.72 27.68 1.87
C ASN A 184 -9.26 29.05 1.45
N PRO A 185 -8.96 30.14 2.18
CA PRO A 185 -9.47 31.47 1.86
C PRO A 185 -8.95 32.01 0.52
N ASN A 186 -7.84 31.46 0.02
CA ASN A 186 -7.23 31.88 -1.24
C ASN A 186 -7.86 31.22 -2.47
N ASP A 187 -8.67 30.17 -2.28
CA ASP A 187 -9.35 29.49 -3.38
C ASP A 187 -10.83 29.91 -3.41
N PRO A 188 -11.29 30.67 -4.42
CA PRO A 188 -12.68 31.08 -4.56
C PRO A 188 -13.68 29.92 -4.63
N ASN A 189 -13.22 28.72 -5.01
CA ASN A 189 -14.05 27.53 -5.08
C ASN A 189 -14.13 26.78 -3.74
N SER A 190 -13.28 27.12 -2.77
CA SER A 190 -13.31 26.49 -1.46
C SER A 190 -14.60 26.83 -0.72
N ASP A 191 -15.21 25.84 -0.09
CA ASP A 191 -16.45 26.01 0.65
C ASP A 191 -16.18 26.61 2.04
N PRO A 192 -16.67 27.83 2.35
CA PRO A 192 -16.55 28.39 3.70
C PRO A 192 -17.39 27.62 4.73
N GLY A 193 -18.31 26.75 4.30
CA GLY A 193 -19.00 25.79 5.17
C GLY A 193 -20.19 26.32 5.98
N PHE A 194 -20.40 27.63 6.06
CA PHE A 194 -21.43 28.23 6.92
C PHE A 194 -22.69 28.69 6.18
N ASP A 195 -22.57 29.01 4.89
CA ASP A 195 -23.68 29.53 4.10
C ASP A 195 -24.55 28.39 3.52
N ASP A 196 -25.83 28.71 3.28
CA ASP A 196 -26.74 27.85 2.53
C ASP A 196 -26.25 27.70 1.08
N LEU A 197 -26.36 26.48 0.54
CA LEU A 197 -25.83 26.12 -0.78
C LEU A 197 -26.92 26.02 -1.84
N THR A 198 -26.75 26.73 -2.94
CA THR A 198 -27.59 26.51 -4.14
C THR A 198 -27.22 25.20 -4.82
N GLY A 199 -28.04 24.75 -5.79
CA GLY A 199 -27.76 23.56 -6.60
C GLY A 199 -26.37 23.59 -7.24
N GLU A 200 -26.01 24.69 -7.90
CA GLU A 200 -24.70 24.85 -8.53
C GLU A 200 -23.55 24.86 -7.52
N GLN A 201 -23.74 25.53 -6.37
CA GLN A 201 -22.70 25.59 -5.35
C GLN A 201 -22.45 24.21 -4.74
N TYR A 202 -23.52 23.45 -4.45
CA TYR A 202 -23.41 22.09 -3.97
C TYR A 202 -22.77 21.17 -5.02
N PHE A 203 -23.22 21.26 -6.27
CA PHE A 203 -22.67 20.50 -7.38
C PHE A 203 -21.15 20.67 -7.48
N LYS A 204 -20.69 21.92 -7.52
CA LYS A 204 -19.25 22.23 -7.65
C LYS A 204 -18.44 21.86 -6.41
N ARG A 205 -18.91 22.27 -5.23
CA ARG A 205 -18.14 22.15 -3.97
C ARG A 205 -18.21 20.77 -3.33
N ARG A 206 -19.25 19.98 -3.63
CA ARG A 206 -19.45 18.66 -3.02
C ARG A 206 -19.36 17.56 -4.05
N LEU A 207 -20.22 17.55 -5.06
CA LEU A 207 -20.28 16.43 -6.00
C LEU A 207 -19.02 16.33 -6.88
N GLU A 208 -18.65 17.43 -7.55
CA GLU A 208 -17.49 17.48 -8.43
C GLU A 208 -16.17 17.29 -7.66
N GLU A 209 -16.03 17.97 -6.51
CA GLU A 209 -14.86 17.79 -5.65
C GLU A 209 -14.70 16.34 -5.21
N GLN A 210 -15.77 15.70 -4.72
CA GLN A 210 -15.74 14.29 -4.30
C GLN A 210 -15.44 13.36 -5.47
N LEU A 211 -16.03 13.59 -6.65
CA LEU A 211 -15.72 12.81 -7.85
C LEU A 211 -14.23 12.92 -8.22
N SER A 212 -13.68 14.13 -8.22
CA SER A 212 -12.25 14.37 -8.51
C SER A 212 -11.33 13.73 -7.47
N TRP A 213 -11.72 13.78 -6.19
CA TRP A 213 -10.95 13.19 -5.09
C TRP A 213 -10.94 11.67 -5.18
N HIS A 214 -12.09 11.04 -5.41
CA HIS A 214 -12.18 9.57 -5.55
C HIS A 214 -11.43 9.08 -6.78
N ASN A 215 -11.52 9.77 -7.93
CA ASN A 215 -10.73 9.45 -9.12
C ASN A 215 -9.22 9.51 -8.85
N ARG A 216 -8.73 10.59 -8.22
CA ARG A 216 -7.31 10.70 -7.85
C ARG A 216 -6.90 9.59 -6.88
N ARG A 217 -7.77 9.21 -5.93
CA ARG A 217 -7.50 8.14 -4.96
C ARG A 217 -7.40 6.78 -5.62
N ILE A 218 -8.25 6.45 -6.58
CA ILE A 218 -8.15 5.19 -7.35
C ILE A 218 -6.77 5.07 -7.99
N ASN A 219 -6.34 6.11 -8.72
CA ASN A 219 -5.04 6.09 -9.40
C ASN A 219 -3.88 5.95 -8.41
N GLN A 220 -3.95 6.63 -7.26
CA GLN A 220 -2.95 6.48 -6.21
C GLN A 220 -2.87 5.04 -5.68
N TYR A 221 -4.02 4.40 -5.43
CA TYR A 221 -4.04 3.03 -4.92
C TYR A 221 -3.64 1.99 -5.98
N GLN A 222 -3.96 2.22 -7.25
CA GLN A 222 -3.48 1.39 -8.36
C GLN A 222 -1.95 1.43 -8.45
N VAL A 223 -1.37 2.63 -8.50
CA VAL A 223 0.10 2.79 -8.53
C VAL A 223 0.76 2.18 -7.30
N GLU A 224 0.15 2.31 -6.11
CA GLU A 224 0.66 1.68 -4.89
C GLU A 224 0.62 0.15 -4.97
N ARG A 225 -0.49 -0.43 -5.46
CA ARG A 225 -0.64 -1.88 -5.65
C ARG A 225 0.39 -2.41 -6.64
N ASP A 226 0.48 -1.79 -7.80
CA ASP A 226 1.38 -2.23 -8.86
C ASP A 226 2.84 -2.12 -8.40
N ARG A 227 3.20 -1.07 -7.68
CA ARG A 227 4.53 -0.93 -7.06
C ARG A 227 4.82 -2.06 -6.07
N ILE A 228 3.87 -2.43 -5.21
CA ILE A 228 4.07 -3.55 -4.26
C ILE A 228 4.24 -4.87 -5.00
N GLN A 229 3.43 -5.11 -6.04
CA GLN A 229 3.53 -6.31 -6.87
C GLN A 229 4.89 -6.42 -7.57
N TRP A 230 5.39 -5.33 -8.16
CA TRP A 230 6.73 -5.31 -8.76
C TRP A 230 7.84 -5.58 -7.76
N ILE A 231 7.72 -5.09 -6.52
CA ILE A 231 8.67 -5.40 -5.45
C ILE A 231 8.64 -6.89 -5.11
N ILE A 232 7.46 -7.48 -4.95
CA ILE A 232 7.27 -8.91 -4.66
C ILE A 232 7.91 -9.77 -5.76
N ILE A 233 7.62 -9.47 -7.03
CA ILE A 233 8.19 -10.17 -8.18
C ILE A 233 9.72 -10.00 -8.20
N GLY A 234 10.21 -8.77 -8.01
CA GLY A 234 11.64 -8.47 -8.02
C GLY A 234 12.42 -9.26 -6.96
N PHE A 235 11.93 -9.30 -5.71
CA PHE A 235 12.55 -10.09 -4.64
C PHE A 235 12.37 -11.61 -4.83
N GLY A 236 11.26 -12.05 -5.43
CA GLY A 236 11.06 -13.45 -5.82
C GLY A 236 12.10 -13.93 -6.83
N VAL A 237 12.29 -13.17 -7.92
CA VAL A 237 13.30 -13.46 -8.95
C VAL A 237 14.71 -13.39 -8.37
N LEU A 238 15.01 -12.37 -7.57
CA LEU A 238 16.31 -12.24 -6.92
C LEU A 238 16.59 -13.44 -5.99
N GLY A 239 15.60 -13.90 -5.23
CA GLY A 239 15.73 -15.09 -4.40
C GLY A 239 16.03 -16.36 -5.21
N ALA A 240 15.37 -16.53 -6.35
CA ALA A 240 15.65 -17.66 -7.25
C ALA A 240 17.08 -17.59 -7.83
N LEU A 241 17.53 -16.40 -8.25
CA LEU A 241 18.90 -16.21 -8.74
C LEU A 241 19.94 -16.49 -7.66
N LEU A 242 19.74 -16.00 -6.43
CA LEU A 242 20.65 -16.25 -5.31
C LEU A 242 20.72 -17.74 -4.93
N ALA A 243 19.63 -18.49 -5.14
CA ALA A 243 19.61 -19.93 -4.89
C ALA A 243 20.47 -20.72 -5.88
N ALA A 244 20.68 -20.20 -7.09
CA ALA A 244 21.52 -20.83 -8.11
C ALA A 244 23.03 -20.74 -7.82
N PHE A 245 23.45 -19.88 -6.90
CA PHE A 245 24.85 -19.74 -6.50
C PHE A 245 25.08 -20.34 -5.09
N ASP A 246 25.91 -21.38 -4.98
CA ASP A 246 26.16 -22.12 -3.73
C ASP A 246 26.61 -21.22 -2.56
N GLU A 247 27.38 -20.16 -2.82
CA GLU A 247 27.87 -19.25 -1.79
C GLU A 247 26.83 -18.22 -1.33
N SER A 248 25.75 -18.01 -2.09
CA SER A 248 24.73 -16.99 -1.84
C SER A 248 23.41 -17.54 -1.31
N THR A 249 23.28 -18.86 -1.16
CA THR A 249 22.04 -19.53 -0.73
C THR A 249 21.50 -19.01 0.60
N VAL A 250 22.38 -18.55 1.51
CA VAL A 250 21.98 -18.01 2.82
C VAL A 250 21.11 -16.74 2.67
N TRP A 251 21.32 -15.94 1.61
CA TRP A 251 20.59 -14.70 1.36
C TRP A 251 19.17 -14.92 0.79
N VAL A 252 18.86 -16.13 0.32
CA VAL A 252 17.52 -16.51 -0.17
C VAL A 252 16.47 -16.35 0.93
N ALA A 253 16.83 -16.64 2.18
CA ALA A 253 15.92 -16.47 3.32
C ALA A 253 15.56 -14.99 3.55
N LEU A 254 16.51 -14.07 3.28
CA LEU A 254 16.26 -12.63 3.39
C LEU A 254 15.27 -12.17 2.32
N THR A 255 15.50 -12.52 1.06
CA THR A 255 14.60 -12.14 -0.04
C THR A 255 13.21 -12.72 0.16
N ALA A 256 13.10 -13.98 0.60
CA ALA A 256 11.82 -14.61 0.94
C ALA A 256 11.09 -13.86 2.06
N SER A 257 11.80 -13.43 3.11
CA SER A 257 11.20 -12.67 4.21
C SER A 257 10.70 -11.29 3.80
N ILE A 258 11.41 -10.62 2.89
CA ILE A 258 10.98 -9.34 2.31
C ILE A 258 9.71 -9.56 1.49
N THR A 259 9.69 -10.58 0.63
CA THR A 259 8.49 -10.95 -0.13
C THR A 259 7.30 -11.22 0.78
N ALA A 260 7.46 -12.04 1.83
CA ALA A 260 6.40 -12.33 2.78
C ALA A 260 5.90 -11.07 3.50
N ALA A 261 6.80 -10.16 3.90
CA ALA A 261 6.43 -8.90 4.52
C ALA A 261 5.60 -8.00 3.57
N TYR A 262 5.95 -7.95 2.28
CA TYR A 262 5.18 -7.18 1.30
C TYR A 262 3.84 -7.83 0.94
N VAL A 263 3.77 -9.16 0.87
CA VAL A 263 2.50 -9.90 0.68
C VAL A 263 1.56 -9.61 1.85
N GLY A 264 2.03 -9.76 3.10
CA GLY A 264 1.23 -9.43 4.28
C GLY A 264 0.82 -7.94 4.32
N TRP A 265 1.69 -7.04 3.86
CA TRP A 265 1.35 -5.62 3.72
C TRP A 265 0.25 -5.37 2.66
N GLN A 266 0.30 -6.07 1.53
CA GLN A 266 -0.71 -5.99 0.48
C GLN A 266 -2.08 -6.47 0.97
N GLU A 267 -2.11 -7.61 1.67
CA GLU A 267 -3.32 -8.18 2.28
C GLU A 267 -3.93 -7.24 3.31
N LEU A 268 -3.11 -6.72 4.24
CA LEU A 268 -3.53 -5.75 5.25
C LEU A 268 -4.11 -4.47 4.62
N ARG A 269 -3.51 -4.00 3.53
CA ARG A 269 -3.99 -2.81 2.82
C ARG A 269 -5.25 -3.07 2.01
N ASN A 270 -5.54 -4.33 1.68
CA ASN A 270 -6.70 -4.77 0.90
C ASN A 270 -7.00 -3.85 -0.30
N LEU A 271 -5.95 -3.53 -1.06
CA LEU A 271 -6.01 -2.47 -2.09
C LEU A 271 -7.05 -2.78 -3.17
N ASP A 272 -7.25 -4.04 -3.54
CA ASP A 272 -8.22 -4.42 -4.56
C ASP A 272 -9.66 -4.16 -4.12
N ALA A 273 -10.01 -4.44 -2.86
CA ALA A 273 -11.34 -4.11 -2.33
C ALA A 273 -11.54 -2.59 -2.26
N ILE A 274 -10.51 -1.85 -1.85
CA ILE A 274 -10.56 -0.37 -1.81
C ILE A 274 -10.76 0.19 -3.23
N ILE A 275 -9.98 -0.25 -4.21
CA ILE A 275 -10.09 0.19 -5.61
C ILE A 275 -11.49 -0.10 -6.15
N LYS A 276 -12.00 -1.33 -5.97
CA LYS A 276 -13.35 -1.71 -6.44
C LYS A 276 -14.44 -0.82 -5.82
N ASN A 277 -14.39 -0.58 -4.52
CA ASN A 277 -15.36 0.26 -3.81
C ASN A 277 -15.30 1.71 -4.32
N TYR A 278 -14.10 2.29 -4.47
CA TYR A 278 -13.95 3.65 -4.99
C TYR A 278 -14.41 3.77 -6.45
N SER A 279 -14.12 2.78 -7.29
CA SER A 279 -14.59 2.75 -8.68
C SER A 279 -16.11 2.74 -8.78
N LYS A 280 -16.79 1.98 -7.89
CA LYS A 280 -18.24 2.00 -7.77
C LYS A 280 -18.77 3.38 -7.38
N VAL A 281 -18.14 4.05 -6.41
CA VAL A 281 -18.51 5.44 -6.06
C VAL A 281 -18.33 6.39 -7.22
N VAL A 282 -17.19 6.33 -7.91
CA VAL A 282 -16.94 7.19 -9.07
C VAL A 282 -18.02 6.99 -10.13
N LEU A 283 -18.40 5.75 -10.41
CA LEU A 283 -19.48 5.45 -11.36
C LEU A 283 -20.79 6.11 -10.95
N GLU A 284 -21.24 5.89 -9.71
CA GLU A 284 -22.50 6.42 -9.18
C GLU A 284 -22.49 7.97 -9.13
N LEU A 285 -21.41 8.57 -8.62
CA LEU A 285 -21.27 10.03 -8.61
C LEU A 285 -21.21 10.61 -10.03
N LYS A 286 -20.62 9.88 -10.99
CA LYS A 286 -20.56 10.32 -12.38
C LYS A 286 -21.91 10.25 -13.08
N ILE A 287 -22.76 9.28 -12.72
CA ILE A 287 -24.17 9.25 -13.18
C ILE A 287 -24.90 10.51 -12.70
N LEU A 288 -24.77 10.87 -11.42
CA LEU A 288 -25.37 12.08 -10.87
C LEU A 288 -24.79 13.36 -11.49
N TYR A 289 -23.48 13.39 -11.71
CA TYR A 289 -22.79 14.50 -12.36
C TYR A 289 -23.32 14.72 -13.78
N ASN A 290 -23.37 13.66 -14.58
CA ASN A 290 -23.82 13.72 -15.97
C ASN A 290 -25.29 14.14 -16.04
N HIS A 291 -26.13 13.63 -15.14
CA HIS A 291 -27.54 14.03 -15.04
C HIS A 291 -27.67 15.54 -14.79
N TRP A 292 -26.97 16.07 -13.78
CA TRP A 292 -27.05 17.50 -13.45
C TRP A 292 -26.57 18.42 -14.58
N ILE A 293 -25.45 18.08 -15.22
CA ILE A 293 -24.89 18.86 -16.33
C ILE A 293 -25.81 18.85 -17.56
N ASN A 294 -26.53 17.75 -17.78
CA ASN A 294 -27.44 17.61 -18.92
C ASN A 294 -28.77 18.36 -18.76
N LEU A 295 -29.13 18.76 -17.54
CA LEU A 295 -30.33 19.56 -17.30
C LEU A 295 -30.12 21.01 -17.75
N GLU A 296 -31.07 21.54 -18.52
CA GLU A 296 -31.12 22.97 -18.82
C GLU A 296 -31.40 23.79 -17.56
N PRO A 297 -31.02 25.09 -17.50
CA PRO A 297 -31.24 25.92 -16.31
C PRO A 297 -32.71 25.96 -15.84
N GLU A 298 -33.66 25.82 -16.75
CA GLU A 298 -35.10 25.78 -16.46
C GLU A 298 -35.54 24.44 -15.84
N GLU A 299 -34.87 23.34 -16.20
CA GLU A 299 -35.14 22.00 -15.70
C GLU A 299 -34.49 21.72 -14.33
N ARG A 300 -33.55 22.57 -13.90
CA ARG A 300 -32.88 22.52 -12.59
C ARG A 300 -33.80 22.99 -11.47
N THR A 301 -34.91 22.29 -11.33
CA THR A 301 -35.92 22.52 -10.31
C THR A 301 -35.39 22.18 -8.91
N THR A 302 -36.09 22.67 -7.87
CA THR A 302 -35.79 22.31 -6.48
C THR A 302 -35.86 20.79 -6.24
N ALA A 303 -36.72 20.08 -6.98
CA ALA A 303 -36.85 18.62 -6.86
C ALA A 303 -35.60 17.91 -7.38
N GLU A 304 -35.10 18.30 -8.56
CA GLU A 304 -33.86 17.74 -9.13
C GLU A 304 -32.65 18.08 -8.26
N PHE A 305 -32.59 19.29 -7.70
CA PHE A 305 -31.57 19.65 -6.72
C PHE A 305 -31.57 18.71 -5.50
N TYR A 306 -32.74 18.48 -4.88
CA TYR A 306 -32.83 17.59 -3.73
C TYR A 306 -32.51 16.14 -4.07
N LYS A 307 -32.90 15.68 -5.27
CA LYS A 307 -32.56 14.36 -5.78
C LYS A 307 -31.05 14.19 -5.94
N MET A 308 -30.36 15.19 -6.51
CA MET A 308 -28.91 15.19 -6.63
C MET A 308 -28.23 15.13 -5.25
N VAL A 309 -28.64 16.00 -4.32
CA VAL A 309 -28.07 16.01 -2.97
C VAL A 309 -28.28 14.67 -2.28
N HIS A 310 -29.50 14.13 -2.31
CA HIS A 310 -29.83 12.87 -1.67
C HIS A 310 -29.02 11.71 -2.25
N GLY A 311 -28.97 11.60 -3.58
CA GLY A 311 -28.20 10.56 -4.26
C GLY A 311 -26.71 10.66 -3.94
N CYS A 312 -26.14 11.87 -3.98
CA CYS A 312 -24.73 12.09 -3.72
C CYS A 312 -24.36 11.68 -2.28
N GLU A 313 -25.09 12.19 -1.29
CA GLU A 313 -24.81 11.87 0.11
C GLU A 313 -25.12 10.40 0.45
N GLN A 314 -26.09 9.76 -0.21
CA GLN A 314 -26.36 8.33 -0.05
C GLN A 314 -25.20 7.49 -0.58
N VAL A 315 -24.67 7.82 -1.77
CA VAL A 315 -23.53 7.12 -2.38
C VAL A 315 -22.29 7.23 -1.48
N LEU A 316 -21.97 8.43 -1.01
CA LEU A 316 -20.84 8.67 -0.10
C LEU A 316 -21.00 7.92 1.23
N TRP A 317 -22.20 7.94 1.81
CA TRP A 317 -22.49 7.23 3.05
C TRP A 317 -22.41 5.69 2.90
N ALA A 318 -22.95 5.16 1.80
CA ALA A 318 -22.91 3.73 1.50
C ALA A 318 -21.47 3.25 1.36
N GLN A 319 -20.62 4.01 0.66
CA GLN A 319 -19.20 3.69 0.54
C GLN A 319 -18.49 3.69 1.88
N ASN A 320 -18.73 4.71 2.72
CA ASN A 320 -18.07 4.77 4.02
C ASN A 320 -18.46 3.57 4.89
N THR A 321 -19.73 3.16 4.84
CA THR A 321 -20.22 1.95 5.54
C THR A 321 -19.54 0.69 5.01
N GLU A 322 -19.43 0.54 3.68
CA GLU A 322 -18.78 -0.60 3.03
C GLU A 322 -17.28 -0.67 3.37
N TYR A 323 -16.59 0.47 3.36
CA TYR A 323 -15.18 0.58 3.77
C TYR A 323 -14.96 0.21 5.24
N ILE A 324 -15.84 0.68 6.13
CA ILE A 324 -15.74 0.35 7.56
C ILE A 324 -15.95 -1.15 7.77
N LYS A 325 -16.96 -1.73 7.11
CA LYS A 325 -17.25 -3.16 7.21
C LYS A 325 -16.07 -4.00 6.71
N SER A 326 -15.52 -3.68 5.53
CA SER A 326 -14.38 -4.43 4.99
C SER A 326 -13.13 -4.30 5.85
N MET A 327 -12.89 -3.13 6.45
CA MET A 327 -11.76 -2.96 7.37
C MET A 327 -11.98 -3.69 8.71
N GLN A 328 -13.23 -3.73 9.21
CA GLN A 328 -13.55 -4.52 10.40
C GLN A 328 -13.39 -6.03 10.16
N GLU A 329 -13.76 -6.52 8.98
CA GLU A 329 -13.53 -7.90 8.56
C GLU A 329 -12.03 -8.18 8.46
N ALA A 330 -11.26 -7.32 7.78
CA ALA A 330 -9.80 -7.43 7.72
C ALA A 330 -9.15 -7.41 9.10
N LEU A 331 -9.64 -6.59 10.05
CA LEU A 331 -9.14 -6.57 11.43
C LEU A 331 -9.49 -7.83 12.23
N LYS A 332 -10.62 -8.48 11.95
CA LYS A 332 -10.98 -9.77 12.57
C LYS A 332 -10.17 -10.93 12.01
N ASP A 333 -9.88 -10.90 10.71
CA ASP A 333 -9.11 -11.95 10.04
C ASP A 333 -7.60 -11.78 10.27
N SER A 334 -7.11 -10.56 10.46
CA SER A 334 -5.70 -10.25 10.75
C SER A 334 -5.36 -10.36 12.24
N ASP A 335 -5.51 -11.56 12.81
CA ASP A 335 -5.17 -11.82 14.21
C ASP A 335 -3.67 -11.51 14.43
N LEU A 336 -3.38 -10.48 15.22
CA LEU A 336 -2.03 -9.93 15.43
C LEU A 336 -1.06 -10.97 16.01
N GLU A 337 -1.60 -11.98 16.69
CA GLU A 337 -0.86 -13.12 17.20
C GLU A 337 -0.42 -14.06 16.08
N GLU A 338 -1.23 -14.23 15.02
CA GLU A 338 -0.83 -14.95 13.81
C GLU A 338 0.27 -14.20 13.05
N GLU A 339 0.22 -12.87 12.97
CA GLU A 339 1.29 -12.04 12.38
C GLU A 339 2.60 -12.02 13.19
N ALA A 340 2.52 -12.06 14.51
CA ALA A 340 3.72 -12.26 15.34
C ALA A 340 4.26 -13.70 15.19
N SER A 341 3.36 -14.68 15.06
CA SER A 341 3.72 -16.07 14.75
C SER A 341 4.28 -16.22 13.33
N LEU A 342 3.93 -15.32 12.40
CA LEU A 342 4.45 -15.26 11.03
C LEU A 342 5.97 -15.05 11.03
N VAL A 343 6.56 -14.41 12.04
CA VAL A 343 8.03 -14.37 12.16
C VAL A 343 8.59 -15.78 12.39
N ASN A 344 7.99 -16.55 13.29
CA ASN A 344 8.38 -17.94 13.53
C ASN A 344 8.02 -18.85 12.35
N ARG A 345 6.88 -18.60 11.68
CA ARG A 345 6.43 -19.32 10.48
C ARG A 345 7.36 -19.02 9.29
N VAL A 346 7.70 -17.77 9.01
CA VAL A 346 8.64 -17.35 7.96
C VAL A 346 10.04 -17.86 8.24
N ILE A 347 10.51 -17.86 9.50
CA ILE A 347 11.80 -18.50 9.85
C ILE A 347 11.74 -20.00 9.56
N ARG A 348 10.64 -20.68 9.91
CA ARG A 348 10.47 -22.13 9.68
C ARG A 348 10.31 -22.46 8.19
N GLU A 349 9.44 -21.74 7.50
CA GLU A 349 9.15 -21.85 6.08
C GLU A 349 10.32 -21.41 5.21
N SER A 350 11.13 -20.43 5.61
CA SER A 350 12.34 -20.07 4.85
C SER A 350 13.42 -21.14 4.97
N VAL A 351 13.56 -21.77 6.14
CA VAL A 351 14.45 -22.94 6.33
C VAL A 351 13.93 -24.15 5.55
N ASP A 352 12.63 -24.42 5.61
CA ASP A 352 11.99 -25.54 4.91
C ASP A 352 11.88 -25.29 3.39
N SER A 353 11.75 -24.03 2.95
CA SER A 353 11.76 -23.62 1.54
C SER A 353 13.18 -23.68 0.98
N ALA A 354 14.21 -23.22 1.69
CA ALA A 354 15.60 -23.40 1.26
C ALA A 354 15.94 -24.89 1.11
N ARG A 355 15.40 -25.75 1.99
CA ARG A 355 15.54 -27.21 1.90
C ARG A 355 14.76 -27.82 0.72
N ARG A 356 13.49 -27.42 0.52
CA ARG A 356 12.63 -27.87 -0.58
C ARG A 356 13.09 -27.37 -1.94
N THR A 357 13.52 -26.12 -2.07
CA THR A 357 14.10 -25.58 -3.31
C THR A 357 15.41 -26.26 -3.63
N LYS A 358 16.26 -26.54 -2.63
CA LYS A 358 17.49 -27.32 -2.83
C LYS A 358 17.21 -28.76 -3.27
N GLN A 359 16.20 -29.42 -2.69
CA GLN A 359 15.76 -30.76 -3.09
C GLN A 359 15.09 -30.75 -4.47
N ALA A 360 14.21 -29.79 -4.74
CA ALA A 360 13.54 -29.65 -6.03
C ALA A 360 14.55 -29.30 -7.14
N MET A 361 15.56 -28.47 -6.90
CA MET A 361 16.65 -28.25 -7.86
C MET A 361 17.46 -29.53 -8.08
N HIS A 362 17.81 -30.26 -7.02
CA HIS A 362 18.52 -31.53 -7.14
C HIS A 362 17.72 -32.56 -7.96
N ASP A 363 16.42 -32.69 -7.69
CA ASP A 363 15.54 -33.65 -8.35
C ASP A 363 15.16 -33.21 -9.78
N THR A 364 15.06 -31.91 -10.03
CA THR A 364 14.77 -31.36 -11.37
C THR A 364 16.00 -31.35 -12.28
N ILE A 365 17.21 -31.19 -11.73
CA ILE A 365 18.48 -31.29 -12.48
C ILE A 365 18.79 -32.75 -12.85
N VAL A 366 18.41 -33.71 -12.00
CA VAL A 366 18.65 -35.14 -12.23
C VAL A 366 17.59 -35.78 -13.14
N GLU A 367 16.32 -35.36 -13.06
CA GLU A 367 15.21 -36.03 -13.78
C GLU A 367 14.53 -35.15 -14.87
N GLY A 368 14.72 -33.82 -14.85
CA GLY A 368 13.91 -32.87 -15.64
C GLY A 368 14.48 -32.42 -16.99
N THR A 369 15.76 -32.65 -17.26
CA THR A 369 16.51 -31.99 -18.35
C THR A 369 16.11 -32.42 -19.78
N ARG A 370 15.27 -33.46 -19.94
CA ARG A 370 14.85 -33.93 -21.28
C ARG A 370 13.36 -33.78 -21.60
N VAL A 371 12.50 -33.62 -20.59
CA VAL A 371 11.02 -33.70 -20.77
C VAL A 371 10.33 -32.35 -20.53
N THR A 372 10.94 -31.46 -19.74
CA THR A 372 10.32 -30.16 -19.39
C THR A 372 10.63 -29.02 -20.36
N LEU A 373 11.65 -29.17 -21.21
CA LEU A 373 11.98 -28.14 -22.21
C LEU A 373 10.94 -28.08 -23.34
N GLU A 374 10.48 -29.23 -23.86
CA GLU A 374 9.45 -29.29 -24.91
C GLU A 374 8.07 -28.79 -24.42
N HIS A 375 7.73 -29.05 -23.15
CA HIS A 375 6.43 -28.65 -22.62
C HIS A 375 6.39 -27.18 -22.15
N ALA A 376 7.53 -26.64 -21.71
CA ALA A 376 7.66 -25.23 -21.38
C ALA A 376 7.61 -24.32 -22.62
N GLU A 377 8.10 -24.78 -23.78
CA GLU A 377 7.97 -24.07 -25.06
C GLU A 377 6.50 -23.92 -25.48
N GLU A 378 5.71 -24.99 -25.37
CA GLU A 378 4.31 -25.03 -25.80
C GLU A 378 3.41 -24.19 -24.88
N GLN A 379 3.61 -24.29 -23.56
CA GLN A 379 2.75 -23.61 -22.58
C GLN A 379 3.03 -22.11 -22.45
N VAL A 380 4.30 -21.69 -22.63
CA VAL A 380 4.68 -20.27 -22.66
C VAL A 380 4.22 -19.64 -23.98
N GLY A 381 4.28 -20.34 -25.10
CA GLY A 381 3.75 -19.87 -26.38
C GLY A 381 2.25 -19.54 -26.33
N GLU A 382 1.45 -20.42 -25.75
CA GLU A 382 -0.01 -20.26 -25.68
C GLU A 382 -0.46 -19.19 -24.69
N THR A 383 0.11 -19.15 -23.48
CA THR A 383 -0.24 -18.13 -22.47
C THR A 383 0.24 -16.75 -22.84
N PHE A 384 1.39 -16.65 -23.53
CA PHE A 384 1.89 -15.38 -24.04
C PHE A 384 1.05 -14.91 -25.26
N GLN A 385 0.67 -15.79 -26.20
CA GLN A 385 -0.23 -15.39 -27.29
C GLN A 385 -1.63 -14.96 -26.82
N ALA A 386 -2.19 -15.61 -25.81
CA ALA A 386 -3.51 -15.27 -25.26
C ALA A 386 -3.51 -13.93 -24.49
N ALA A 387 -2.43 -13.63 -23.76
CA ALA A 387 -2.29 -12.36 -23.04
C ALA A 387 -1.96 -11.17 -23.97
N TRP A 388 -1.35 -11.43 -25.13
CA TRP A 388 -0.99 -10.39 -26.10
C TRP A 388 -2.04 -10.17 -27.19
N GLY A 389 -2.85 -11.18 -27.52
CA GLY A 389 -4.02 -11.02 -28.41
C GLY A 389 -5.03 -10.01 -27.87
N SER A 390 -5.19 -9.92 -26.55
CA SER A 390 -6.04 -8.90 -25.92
C SER A 390 -5.41 -7.49 -25.88
N LEU A 391 -4.07 -7.39 -25.90
CA LEU A 391 -3.33 -6.12 -25.91
C LEU A 391 -3.20 -5.52 -27.33
N ALA A 392 -3.11 -6.37 -28.35
CA ALA A 392 -3.04 -5.94 -29.75
C ALA A 392 -4.39 -5.38 -30.28
N GLU A 393 -5.51 -5.78 -29.67
CA GLU A 393 -6.85 -5.31 -30.03
C GLU A 393 -7.15 -3.88 -29.51
N GLU A 394 -6.37 -3.37 -28.54
CA GLU A 394 -6.66 -2.12 -27.82
C GLU A 394 -5.69 -0.96 -28.11
N ALA A 395 -4.70 -1.13 -29.00
CA ALA A 395 -3.74 -0.06 -29.33
C ALA A 395 -3.35 -0.02 -30.83
N SER A 396 -4.20 0.57 -31.67
CA SER A 396 -3.97 0.75 -33.11
C SER A 396 -3.16 2.01 -33.46
N SER A 397 -1.96 2.16 -32.90
CA SER A 397 -1.00 3.19 -33.32
C SER A 397 0.23 2.57 -34.00
N GLU A 398 0.48 2.97 -35.24
CA GLU A 398 1.54 2.47 -36.12
C GLU A 398 2.96 2.64 -35.54
N LEU A 399 3.16 3.66 -34.69
CA LEU A 399 4.41 3.91 -33.96
C LEU A 399 4.66 2.89 -32.84
N VAL A 400 3.60 2.50 -32.13
CA VAL A 400 3.65 1.50 -31.07
C VAL A 400 3.91 0.11 -31.67
N GLN A 401 3.42 -0.17 -32.88
CA GLN A 401 3.69 -1.43 -33.59
C GLN A 401 5.14 -1.57 -34.03
N GLN A 402 5.81 -0.48 -34.42
CA GLN A 402 7.24 -0.51 -34.75
C GLN A 402 8.11 -0.71 -33.50
N GLU A 403 7.81 -0.04 -32.38
CA GLU A 403 8.54 -0.29 -31.13
C GLU A 403 8.24 -1.69 -30.57
N LEU A 404 7.00 -2.20 -30.71
CA LEU A 404 6.66 -3.57 -30.35
C LEU A 404 7.43 -4.59 -31.19
N ALA A 405 7.63 -4.34 -32.49
CA ALA A 405 8.35 -5.25 -33.38
C ALA A 405 9.84 -5.32 -33.01
N ALA A 406 10.46 -4.17 -32.73
CA ALA A 406 11.84 -4.11 -32.26
C ALA A 406 12.02 -4.78 -30.89
N MET A 407 11.04 -4.62 -29.99
CA MET A 407 11.05 -5.28 -28.68
C MET A 407 10.82 -6.80 -28.79
N ARG A 408 10.00 -7.24 -29.75
CA ARG A 408 9.77 -8.66 -30.08
C ARG A 408 11.03 -9.33 -30.60
N GLU A 409 11.77 -8.66 -31.48
CA GLU A 409 13.02 -9.17 -32.05
C GLU A 409 14.11 -9.26 -30.97
N ALA A 410 14.27 -8.21 -30.15
CA ALA A 410 15.23 -8.21 -29.04
C ALA A 410 14.90 -9.25 -27.95
N ALA A 411 13.62 -9.48 -27.65
CA ALA A 411 13.20 -10.50 -26.70
C ALA A 411 13.40 -11.92 -27.25
N ALA A 412 13.10 -12.16 -28.53
CA ALA A 412 13.33 -13.44 -29.18
C ALA A 412 14.82 -13.77 -29.25
N GLU A 413 15.67 -12.81 -29.64
CA GLU A 413 17.12 -12.97 -29.71
C GLU A 413 17.74 -13.22 -28.33
N TRP A 414 17.23 -12.59 -27.28
CA TRP A 414 17.67 -12.85 -25.90
C TRP A 414 17.29 -14.26 -25.43
N VAL A 415 16.09 -14.73 -25.76
CA VAL A 415 15.62 -16.08 -25.42
C VAL A 415 16.42 -17.13 -26.19
N GLU A 416 16.64 -16.94 -27.49
CA GLU A 416 17.40 -17.86 -28.33
C GLU A 416 18.86 -17.97 -27.87
N ASN A 417 19.51 -16.85 -27.56
CA ASN A 417 20.86 -16.83 -26.97
C ASN A 417 20.92 -17.49 -25.58
N ALA A 418 19.86 -17.38 -24.78
CA ALA A 418 19.79 -18.01 -23.47
C ALA A 418 19.59 -19.54 -23.58
N VAL A 419 18.79 -19.98 -24.56
CA VAL A 419 18.53 -21.40 -24.85
C VAL A 419 19.78 -22.07 -25.44
N GLU A 420 20.45 -21.44 -26.41
CA GLU A 420 21.67 -21.98 -27.03
C GLU A 420 22.80 -22.14 -25.99
N LYS A 421 22.98 -21.15 -25.10
CA LYS A 421 23.94 -21.23 -23.99
C LYS A 421 23.57 -22.31 -22.96
N ALA A 422 22.28 -22.53 -22.71
CA ALA A 422 21.82 -23.58 -21.82
C ALA A 422 22.03 -24.98 -22.44
N SER A 423 21.83 -25.15 -23.75
CA SER A 423 22.11 -26.40 -24.46
C SER A 423 23.59 -26.72 -24.58
N ASP A 424 24.45 -25.72 -24.80
CA ASP A 424 25.90 -25.88 -24.83
C ASP A 424 26.44 -26.28 -23.45
N PHE A 425 25.91 -25.67 -22.40
CA PHE A 425 26.24 -26.04 -21.03
C PHE A 425 25.76 -27.47 -20.70
N ALA A 426 24.53 -27.83 -21.07
CA ALA A 426 23.98 -29.17 -20.84
C ALA A 426 24.77 -30.26 -21.58
N SER A 427 25.15 -30.03 -22.85
CA SER A 427 25.95 -30.98 -23.62
C SER A 427 27.37 -31.15 -23.06
N SER A 428 27.97 -30.08 -22.55
CA SER A 428 29.27 -30.14 -21.87
C SER A 428 29.21 -30.97 -20.58
N LEU A 429 28.13 -30.86 -19.81
CA LEU A 429 27.91 -31.64 -18.59
C LEU A 429 27.60 -33.11 -18.89
N GLU A 430 26.85 -33.40 -19.95
CA GLU A 430 26.57 -34.77 -20.40
C GLU A 430 27.86 -35.49 -20.85
N GLN A 431 28.74 -34.77 -21.55
CA GLN A 431 30.04 -35.29 -21.97
C GLN A 431 30.95 -35.59 -20.77
N ILE A 432 30.97 -34.73 -19.75
CA ILE A 432 31.70 -34.94 -18.49
C ILE A 432 31.11 -36.12 -17.72
N ALA A 433 29.78 -36.22 -17.60
CA ALA A 433 29.12 -37.32 -16.90
C ALA A 433 29.41 -38.69 -17.55
N LYS A 434 29.52 -38.73 -18.89
CA LYS A 434 29.84 -39.94 -19.65
C LYS A 434 31.30 -40.35 -19.57
N GLU A 435 32.22 -39.38 -19.47
CA GLU A 435 33.67 -39.64 -19.32
C GLU A 435 34.01 -40.20 -17.92
N PHE A 436 33.23 -39.82 -16.90
CA PHE A 436 33.44 -40.23 -15.50
C PHE A 436 32.42 -41.25 -14.97
N SER A 437 31.59 -41.85 -15.82
CA SER A 437 30.58 -42.85 -15.42
C SER A 437 31.15 -44.09 -14.75
N ASN A 438 32.47 -44.32 -14.87
CA ASN A 438 33.17 -45.47 -14.32
C ASN A 438 33.98 -45.15 -13.05
N VAL A 439 33.89 -43.92 -12.53
CA VAL A 439 34.61 -43.47 -11.33
C VAL A 439 33.59 -43.29 -10.19
N GLU A 440 33.54 -44.26 -9.27
CA GLU A 440 32.75 -44.12 -8.04
C GLU A 440 33.46 -43.16 -7.07
N VAL A 441 32.93 -41.94 -6.94
CA VAL A 441 33.47 -40.94 -5.99
C VAL A 441 33.04 -41.31 -4.57
N GLY A 442 33.99 -41.84 -3.79
CA GLY A 442 33.82 -42.27 -2.41
C GLY A 442 34.79 -41.58 -1.46
N ARG A 443 34.82 -41.99 -0.18
CA ARG A 443 35.74 -41.44 0.83
C ARG A 443 37.23 -41.68 0.52
N ASP A 444 37.52 -42.60 -0.39
CA ASP A 444 38.87 -43.07 -0.71
C ASP A 444 39.37 -42.54 -2.07
N THR A 445 38.62 -41.66 -2.73
CA THR A 445 38.99 -41.09 -4.03
C THR A 445 40.23 -40.20 -3.88
N ALA A 446 41.25 -40.48 -4.69
CA ALA A 446 42.53 -39.77 -4.63
C ALA A 446 42.35 -38.28 -4.93
N LYS A 447 43.07 -37.43 -4.20
CA LYS A 447 42.96 -35.96 -4.31
C LYS A 447 43.36 -35.47 -5.71
N GLU A 448 44.23 -36.20 -6.40
CA GLU A 448 44.58 -35.94 -7.80
C GLU A 448 43.40 -36.16 -8.77
N GLU A 449 42.61 -37.22 -8.57
CA GLU A 449 41.42 -37.52 -9.39
C GLU A 449 40.29 -36.52 -9.14
N LEU A 450 40.08 -36.14 -7.87
CA LEU A 450 39.09 -35.12 -7.51
C LEU A 450 39.43 -33.75 -8.11
N ASN A 451 40.71 -33.38 -8.10
CA ASN A 451 41.18 -32.14 -8.73
C ASN A 451 41.10 -32.21 -10.26
N ALA A 452 41.32 -33.37 -10.87
CA ALA A 452 41.14 -33.56 -12.31
C ALA A 452 39.68 -33.35 -12.72
N ILE A 453 38.73 -33.90 -11.96
CA ILE A 453 37.28 -33.70 -12.16
C ILE A 453 36.91 -32.22 -12.00
N LEU A 454 37.32 -31.59 -10.89
CA LEU A 454 37.00 -30.18 -10.60
C LEU A 454 37.65 -29.20 -11.59
N SER A 455 38.80 -29.54 -12.17
CA SER A 455 39.49 -28.67 -13.14
C SER A 455 38.83 -28.59 -14.51
N ARG A 456 37.96 -29.57 -14.85
CA ARG A 456 37.26 -29.68 -16.13
C ARG A 456 35.82 -29.15 -16.10
N TYR A 457 35.30 -28.79 -14.93
CA TYR A 457 34.07 -28.01 -14.87
C TYR A 457 34.30 -26.66 -15.57
N PRO A 458 33.37 -26.21 -16.43
CA PRO A 458 33.53 -24.96 -17.16
C PRO A 458 33.72 -23.80 -16.17
N LYS A 459 34.87 -23.13 -16.27
CA LYS A 459 35.18 -21.99 -15.40
C LYS A 459 34.45 -20.76 -15.91
N THR A 460 33.95 -19.95 -14.99
CA THR A 460 33.12 -18.75 -15.20
C THR A 460 33.73 -17.65 -16.10
N SER A 461 34.95 -17.82 -16.60
CA SER A 461 35.58 -16.93 -17.57
C SER A 461 35.24 -17.22 -19.04
N GLU A 462 34.74 -18.40 -19.38
CA GLU A 462 34.31 -18.74 -20.76
C GLU A 462 32.88 -18.30 -21.07
N VAL A 463 32.12 -17.88 -20.05
CA VAL A 463 30.78 -17.29 -20.17
C VAL A 463 30.86 -15.79 -19.95
N LYS A 464 31.59 -15.07 -20.82
CA LYS A 464 31.52 -13.61 -20.88
C LYS A 464 31.02 -13.15 -22.25
N GLY A 465 29.76 -12.76 -22.27
CA GLY A 465 29.09 -11.93 -23.26
C GLY A 465 27.95 -11.22 -22.56
#